data_AF-X1C5A9-F1
#
_entry.id   AF-X1C5A9-F1
#
_cell.length_a   1.000
_cell.length_b   1.000
_cell.length_c   1.000
_cell.angle_alpha   90.00
_cell.angle_beta   90.00
_cell.angle_gamma   90.00
#
_symmetry.space_group_name_H-M   'P 1'
#
loop_
_entity.id
_entity.type
_entity.pdbx_description
1 polymer ?
#
loop_
_entity_poly.entity_id
_entity_poly.type
_entity_poly.pdbx_seq_one_letter_code
_entity_poly.pdbx_strand_id
1 'polypeptide(L)'
;SLFNEAKTIYDQFKSDINSEDLNKKNKAIFSLYQAYDTLKKATKLNPEHKRANELFEKLSRLLETEPRPKRIEEPKTEKVAKEDVKKVEEQKVIKPKELIKTYTEPEGEKPTASPKPTVEQEKVMPEYSVLNEELYDAPVKTQVTLNVLVSGEISEPGLRALLNQLYSAVKARRGFKYHDSPTNIYIYAFTSKERAESGMGQWIAMLQKSYDDVKPTISINERQIAQLGAKPEEQFGLSEEKRKEIWKELVLIEDRAMEEALEQYPEEFEKQVEMERRLIDEYQNKLARKYELTREQLQ
;
A
#
# COMPACT_ATOMS: atom_id res chain seq x y z
N SER A 1 -1.35 -24.05 24.66
CA SER A 1 -2.10 -24.23 23.40
C SER A 1 -1.45 -23.47 22.26
N LEU A 2 -1.42 -22.13 22.30
CA LEU A 2 -0.90 -21.24 21.24
C LEU A 2 0.51 -21.59 20.70
N PHE A 3 1.44 -22.00 21.57
CA PHE A 3 2.78 -22.43 21.14
C PHE A 3 2.75 -23.65 20.22
N ASN A 4 1.92 -24.66 20.55
CA ASN A 4 1.82 -25.88 19.74
C ASN A 4 1.16 -25.59 18.39
N GLU A 5 0.14 -24.73 18.38
CA GLU A 5 -0.51 -24.26 17.15
C GLU A 5 0.48 -23.54 16.23
N ALA A 6 1.21 -22.55 16.74
CA ALA A 6 2.20 -21.82 15.95
C ALA A 6 3.34 -22.72 15.47
N LYS A 7 3.76 -23.71 16.28
CA LYS A 7 4.75 -24.70 15.88
C LYS A 7 4.23 -25.59 14.73
N THR A 8 2.99 -26.07 14.80
CA THR A 8 2.37 -26.86 13.73
C THR A 8 2.33 -26.06 12.43
N ILE A 9 1.93 -24.79 12.49
CA ILE A 9 1.92 -23.91 11.31
C ILE A 9 3.32 -23.72 10.74
N TYR A 10 4.32 -23.51 11.60
CA TYR A 10 5.72 -23.37 11.18
C TYR A 10 6.28 -24.64 10.52
N ASP A 11 5.97 -25.82 11.08
CA ASP A 11 6.40 -27.10 10.51
C ASP A 11 5.71 -27.36 9.15
N GLN A 12 4.44 -26.98 9.00
CA GLN A 12 3.72 -27.03 7.73
C GLN A 12 4.31 -26.06 6.69
N PHE A 13 4.64 -24.83 7.10
CA PHE A 13 5.29 -23.83 6.23
C PHE A 13 6.58 -24.37 5.61
N LYS A 14 7.43 -25.04 6.39
CA LYS A 14 8.69 -25.62 5.88
C LYS A 14 8.49 -26.65 4.77
N SER A 15 7.42 -27.44 4.86
CA SER A 15 7.06 -28.38 3.81
C SER A 15 6.58 -27.65 2.55
N ASP A 16 5.80 -26.59 2.72
CA ASP A 16 5.07 -25.97 1.63
C ASP A 16 5.82 -24.84 0.91
N ILE A 17 6.80 -24.21 1.56
CA ILE A 17 7.60 -23.11 0.95
C ILE A 17 8.44 -23.57 -0.25
N ASN A 18 8.79 -24.87 -0.28
CA ASN A 18 9.52 -25.51 -1.38
C ASN A 18 8.57 -26.05 -2.47
N SER A 19 7.27 -25.81 -2.38
CA SER A 19 6.33 -26.22 -3.41
C SER A 19 6.50 -25.39 -4.68
N GLU A 20 6.50 -26.05 -5.84
CA GLU A 20 6.44 -25.38 -7.15
C GLU A 20 5.06 -24.71 -7.40
N ASP A 21 4.04 -25.08 -6.62
CA ASP A 21 2.72 -24.45 -6.68
C ASP A 21 2.75 -23.09 -5.95
N LEU A 22 2.65 -22.02 -6.73
CA LEU A 22 2.67 -20.64 -6.23
C LEU A 22 1.50 -20.34 -5.27
N ASN A 23 0.32 -20.94 -5.46
CA ASN A 23 -0.81 -20.76 -4.54
C ASN A 23 -0.51 -21.43 -3.20
N LYS A 24 0.08 -22.62 -3.24
CA LYS A 24 0.50 -23.35 -2.03
C LYS A 24 1.59 -22.57 -1.28
N LYS A 25 2.56 -21.99 -2.01
CA LYS A 25 3.59 -21.12 -1.45
C LYS A 25 3.02 -19.86 -0.80
N ASN A 26 2.11 -19.16 -1.47
CA ASN A 26 1.46 -17.95 -0.94
C ASN A 26 0.61 -18.27 0.31
N LYS A 27 -0.12 -19.39 0.29
CA LYS A 27 -0.88 -19.85 1.46
C LYS A 27 0.05 -20.17 2.64
N ALA A 28 1.19 -20.79 2.39
CA ALA A 28 2.19 -21.06 3.42
C ALA A 28 2.72 -19.77 4.05
N ILE A 29 3.08 -18.77 3.22
CA ILE A 29 3.54 -17.46 3.70
C ILE A 29 2.45 -16.79 4.56
N PHE A 30 1.19 -16.80 4.14
CA PHE A 30 0.09 -16.24 4.93
C PHE A 30 -0.06 -16.93 6.29
N SER A 31 -0.02 -18.26 6.33
CA SER A 31 -0.04 -19.02 7.59
C SER A 31 1.15 -18.66 8.48
N LEU A 32 2.33 -18.38 7.91
CA LEU A 32 3.51 -17.95 8.66
C LEU A 32 3.26 -16.62 9.41
N TYR A 33 2.60 -15.65 8.76
CA TYR A 33 2.20 -14.39 9.39
C TYR A 33 1.21 -14.61 10.52
N GLN A 34 0.23 -15.52 10.35
CA GLN A 34 -0.70 -15.87 11.44
C GLN A 34 0.01 -16.50 12.64
N ALA A 35 0.95 -17.42 12.40
CA ALA A 35 1.75 -18.03 13.46
C ALA A 35 2.60 -16.99 14.21
N TYR A 36 3.15 -16.02 13.47
CA TYR A 36 3.91 -14.91 14.04
C TYR A 36 3.04 -14.05 14.97
N ASP A 37 1.84 -13.65 14.55
CA ASP A 37 0.92 -12.85 15.36
C ASP A 37 0.44 -13.61 16.60
N THR A 38 0.15 -14.90 16.45
CA THR A 38 -0.21 -15.80 17.56
C THR A 38 0.93 -15.90 18.59
N LEU A 39 2.18 -16.05 18.14
CA LEU A 39 3.33 -16.08 19.03
C LEU A 39 3.60 -14.73 19.68
N LYS A 40 3.45 -13.62 18.95
CA LYS A 40 3.57 -12.27 19.50
C LYS A 40 2.60 -12.03 20.66
N LYS A 41 1.35 -12.50 20.52
CA LYS A 41 0.37 -12.47 21.62
C LYS A 41 0.80 -13.37 22.78
N ALA A 42 1.29 -14.57 22.50
CA ALA A 42 1.73 -15.52 23.53
C ALA A 42 2.96 -15.04 24.32
N THR A 43 3.97 -14.46 23.67
CA THR A 43 5.18 -13.93 24.32
C THR A 43 4.89 -12.69 25.15
N LYS A 44 3.91 -11.87 24.75
CA LYS A 44 3.40 -10.76 25.57
C LYS A 44 2.73 -11.26 26.86
N LEU A 45 2.03 -12.39 26.80
CA LEU A 45 1.35 -12.99 27.97
C LEU A 45 2.32 -13.74 28.89
N ASN A 46 3.39 -14.32 28.35
CA ASN A 46 4.41 -15.01 29.13
C ASN A 46 5.83 -14.79 28.56
N PRO A 47 6.50 -13.71 28.97
CA PRO A 47 7.83 -13.35 28.47
C PRO A 47 8.92 -14.38 28.79
N GLU A 48 8.76 -15.17 29.86
CA GLU A 48 9.73 -16.18 30.30
C GLU A 48 9.63 -17.50 29.52
N HIS A 49 8.67 -17.61 28.59
CA HIS A 49 8.48 -18.84 27.82
C HIS A 49 9.55 -19.00 26.73
N LYS A 50 10.75 -19.43 27.13
CA LYS A 50 11.97 -19.56 26.31
C LYS A 50 11.74 -20.14 24.90
N ARG A 51 10.97 -21.24 24.79
CA ARG A 51 10.68 -21.90 23.50
C ARG A 51 9.83 -21.03 22.56
N ALA A 52 8.92 -20.22 23.10
CA ALA A 52 8.08 -19.34 22.30
C ALA A 52 8.88 -18.16 21.78
N ASN A 53 9.77 -17.60 22.60
CA ASN A 53 10.69 -16.54 22.18
C ASN A 53 11.65 -17.04 21.09
N GLU A 54 12.24 -18.23 21.25
CA GLU A 54 13.10 -18.82 20.22
C GLU A 54 12.37 -19.06 18.89
N LEU A 55 11.10 -19.47 18.93
CA LEU A 55 10.29 -19.66 17.72
C LEU A 55 9.90 -18.30 17.10
N PHE A 56 9.55 -17.32 17.91
CA PHE A 56 9.24 -15.95 17.48
C PHE A 56 10.43 -15.28 16.77
N GLU A 57 11.64 -15.40 17.32
CA GLU A 57 12.87 -14.90 16.69
C GLU A 57 13.15 -15.59 15.34
N LYS A 58 12.95 -16.90 15.25
CA LYS A 58 13.09 -17.65 13.98
C LYS A 58 12.09 -17.17 12.93
N LEU A 59 10.82 -16.98 13.32
CA LEU A 59 9.80 -16.47 12.42
C LEU A 59 10.08 -15.04 11.98
N SER A 60 10.53 -14.17 12.89
CA SER A 60 10.90 -12.79 12.58
C SER A 60 11.93 -12.73 11.45
N ARG A 61 13.01 -13.52 11.56
CA ARG A 61 14.07 -13.60 10.54
C ARG A 61 13.58 -14.14 9.19
N LEU A 62 12.67 -15.12 9.21
CA LEU A 62 12.09 -15.65 7.97
C LEU A 62 11.20 -14.61 7.27
N LEU A 63 10.43 -13.85 8.04
CA LEU A 63 9.57 -12.79 7.48
C LEU A 63 10.35 -11.58 6.97
N GLU A 64 11.58 -11.36 7.44
CA GLU A 64 12.48 -10.35 6.88
C GLU A 64 12.99 -10.72 5.47
N THR A 65 13.11 -12.02 5.17
CA THR A 65 13.60 -12.50 3.86
C THR A 65 12.48 -12.74 2.85
N GLU A 66 11.24 -12.92 3.29
CA GLU A 66 10.11 -13.23 2.42
C GLU A 66 9.25 -11.97 2.16
N PRO A 67 8.98 -11.61 0.89
CA PRO A 67 8.12 -10.47 0.59
C PRO A 67 6.71 -10.71 1.16
N ARG A 68 6.13 -9.68 1.79
CA ARG A 68 4.72 -9.72 2.20
C ARG A 68 3.87 -10.12 1.00
N PRO A 69 3.03 -11.16 1.11
CA PRO A 69 2.16 -11.55 0.02
C PRO A 69 1.26 -10.36 -0.28
N LYS A 70 1.25 -9.91 -1.54
CA LYS A 70 0.24 -8.96 -2.00
C LYS A 70 -1.11 -9.66 -1.81
N ARG A 71 -2.08 -8.97 -1.21
CA ARG A 71 -3.45 -9.48 -1.06
C ARG A 71 -3.88 -10.01 -2.42
N ILE A 72 -4.02 -11.33 -2.53
CA ILE A 72 -4.52 -11.96 -3.75
C ILE A 72 -5.99 -11.60 -3.77
N GLU A 73 -6.38 -10.69 -4.65
CA GLU A 73 -7.79 -10.50 -4.96
C GLU A 73 -8.28 -11.84 -5.50
N GLU A 74 -9.13 -12.51 -4.73
CA GLU A 74 -9.75 -13.75 -5.18
C GLU A 74 -10.40 -13.48 -6.54
N PRO A 75 -10.19 -14.34 -7.55
CA PRO A 75 -10.85 -14.17 -8.83
C PRO A 75 -12.35 -14.08 -8.57
N LYS A 76 -12.93 -12.92 -8.89
CA LYS A 76 -14.38 -12.72 -8.84
C LYS A 76 -15.01 -13.88 -9.59
N THR A 77 -15.66 -14.78 -8.88
CA THR A 77 -16.38 -15.89 -9.49
C THR A 77 -17.51 -15.26 -10.30
N GLU A 78 -17.29 -15.20 -11.61
CA GLU A 78 -18.29 -14.80 -12.59
C GLU A 78 -19.44 -15.81 -12.45
N LYS A 79 -20.54 -15.39 -11.81
CA LYS A 79 -21.76 -16.19 -11.71
C LYS A 79 -22.25 -16.41 -13.13
N VAL A 80 -21.97 -17.58 -13.69
CA VAL A 80 -22.57 -18.06 -14.93
C VAL A 80 -24.07 -18.24 -14.66
N ALA A 81 -24.85 -17.24 -15.06
CA ALA A 81 -26.30 -17.35 -15.15
C ALA A 81 -26.63 -18.41 -16.20
N LYS A 82 -27.25 -19.51 -15.77
CA LYS A 82 -27.96 -20.41 -16.67
C LYS A 82 -29.29 -19.73 -16.98
N GLU A 83 -29.40 -19.13 -18.17
CA GLU A 83 -30.69 -18.69 -18.71
C GLU A 83 -31.28 -19.77 -19.63
N ASP A 84 -32.56 -20.00 -19.40
CA ASP A 84 -33.41 -20.97 -20.09
C ASP A 84 -33.62 -20.59 -21.56
N VAL A 85 -33.44 -21.59 -22.41
CA VAL A 85 -33.77 -21.54 -23.84
C VAL A 85 -35.29 -21.58 -24.02
N LYS A 86 -35.90 -20.51 -24.55
CA LYS A 86 -37.16 -20.62 -25.32
C LYS A 86 -37.38 -19.48 -26.33
N LYS A 87 -37.24 -19.88 -27.59
CA LYS A 87 -37.97 -19.50 -28.84
C LYS A 87 -38.11 -18.03 -29.31
N VAL A 88 -37.49 -17.82 -30.49
CA VAL A 88 -38.06 -17.34 -31.78
C VAL A 88 -38.71 -15.95 -31.81
N GLU A 89 -38.08 -15.01 -32.53
CA GLU A 89 -38.69 -14.42 -33.73
C GLU A 89 -37.68 -13.66 -34.61
N GLU A 90 -38.01 -13.62 -35.89
CA GLU A 90 -37.23 -13.23 -37.07
C GLU A 90 -36.75 -11.76 -37.03
N GLN A 91 -35.49 -11.51 -37.42
CA GLN A 91 -35.09 -10.19 -37.91
C GLN A 91 -34.35 -10.27 -39.24
N LYS A 92 -34.89 -9.47 -40.15
CA LYS A 92 -34.52 -9.30 -41.55
C LYS A 92 -33.10 -8.79 -41.72
N VAL A 93 -32.43 -9.41 -42.67
CA VAL A 93 -31.17 -9.00 -43.29
C VAL A 93 -31.27 -7.56 -43.81
N ILE A 94 -30.49 -6.65 -43.22
CA ILE A 94 -30.16 -5.35 -43.83
C ILE A 94 -28.69 -5.42 -44.25
N LYS A 95 -28.47 -5.32 -45.56
CA LYS A 95 -27.14 -5.21 -46.19
C LYS A 95 -26.46 -3.91 -45.77
N PRO A 96 -25.16 -3.91 -45.39
CA PRO A 96 -24.38 -2.69 -45.37
C PRO A 96 -23.98 -2.32 -46.80
N LYS A 97 -24.34 -1.10 -47.19
CA LYS A 97 -23.95 -0.46 -48.44
C LYS A 97 -22.52 0.03 -48.29
N GLU A 98 -21.67 -0.41 -49.21
CA GLU A 98 -20.29 0.03 -49.35
C GLU A 98 -20.20 1.56 -49.44
N LEU A 99 -19.30 2.15 -48.66
CA LEU A 99 -18.91 3.54 -48.77
C LEU A 99 -17.38 3.57 -48.80
N ILE A 100 -16.87 3.35 -50.01
CA ILE A 100 -15.48 3.58 -50.38
C ILE A 100 -15.26 5.10 -50.34
N LYS A 101 -14.48 5.58 -49.37
CA LYS A 101 -13.83 6.89 -49.43
C LYS A 101 -12.35 6.65 -49.68
N THR A 102 -11.97 6.78 -50.94
CA THR A 102 -10.60 6.97 -51.39
C THR A 102 -10.06 8.25 -50.75
N TYR A 103 -9.09 8.11 -49.85
CA TYR A 103 -8.26 9.22 -49.40
C TYR A 103 -7.02 9.27 -50.28
N THR A 104 -6.91 10.36 -51.03
CA THR A 104 -5.72 10.75 -51.76
C THR A 104 -4.71 11.31 -50.76
N GLU A 105 -3.54 10.69 -50.74
CA GLU A 105 -2.34 11.08 -50.01
C GLU A 105 -1.76 12.37 -50.63
N PRO A 106 -1.52 13.45 -49.84
CA PRO A 106 -0.55 14.45 -50.21
C PRO A 106 0.78 14.12 -49.54
N GLU A 107 1.76 13.72 -50.37
CA GLU A 107 3.16 13.87 -50.06
C GLU A 107 3.47 15.34 -49.74
N GLY A 108 4.32 15.57 -48.73
CA GLY A 108 5.07 16.82 -48.60
C GLY A 108 4.92 17.51 -47.24
N GLU A 109 5.84 17.20 -46.32
CA GLU A 109 6.76 18.14 -45.67
C GLU A 109 7.18 17.61 -44.29
N LYS A 110 8.47 17.28 -44.16
CA LYS A 110 9.11 16.99 -42.87
C LYS A 110 9.06 18.24 -41.98
N PRO A 111 8.45 18.19 -40.80
CA PRO A 111 8.67 19.23 -39.80
C PRO A 111 10.05 19.01 -39.19
N THR A 112 10.97 19.90 -39.52
CA THR A 112 12.24 20.07 -38.80
C THR A 112 11.92 20.53 -37.38
N ALA A 113 11.82 19.59 -36.45
CA ALA A 113 11.59 19.87 -35.03
C ALA A 113 12.79 20.64 -34.47
N SER A 114 12.67 21.96 -34.37
CA SER A 114 13.57 22.78 -33.56
C SER A 114 13.53 22.29 -32.10
N PRO A 115 14.68 22.04 -31.46
CA PRO A 115 14.71 21.63 -30.06
C PRO A 115 14.11 22.76 -29.20
N LYS A 116 13.04 22.45 -28.46
CA LYS A 116 12.51 23.36 -27.43
C LYS A 116 13.65 23.71 -26.47
N PRO A 117 13.85 24.99 -26.13
CA PRO A 117 14.84 25.37 -25.12
C PRO A 117 14.46 24.68 -23.80
N THR A 118 15.35 23.83 -23.32
CA THR A 118 15.28 23.25 -21.98
C THR A 118 15.55 24.41 -21.03
N VAL A 119 14.49 24.99 -20.47
CA VAL A 119 14.60 25.99 -19.40
C VAL A 119 15.28 25.28 -18.24
N GLU A 120 16.52 25.67 -17.96
CA GLU A 120 17.30 25.22 -16.81
C GLU A 120 16.56 25.71 -15.57
N GLN A 121 15.63 24.89 -15.06
CA GLN A 121 14.88 25.21 -13.85
C GLN A 121 15.89 25.30 -12.71
N GLU A 122 16.03 26.51 -12.17
CA GLU A 122 16.90 26.80 -11.05
C GLU A 122 16.52 25.89 -9.88
N LYS A 123 17.52 25.23 -9.30
CA LYS A 123 17.33 24.16 -8.31
C LYS A 123 16.94 24.75 -6.95
N VAL A 124 15.70 25.19 -6.82
CA VAL A 124 15.13 25.65 -5.55
C VAL A 124 14.91 24.43 -4.65
N MET A 125 15.51 24.45 -3.46
CA MET A 125 15.33 23.42 -2.45
C MET A 125 14.09 23.75 -1.60
N PRO A 126 13.16 22.80 -1.40
CA PRO A 126 11.95 23.07 -0.63
C PRO A 126 12.26 23.35 0.84
N GLU A 127 11.39 24.12 1.48
CA GLU A 127 11.40 24.27 2.93
C GLU A 127 11.03 22.94 3.59
N TYR A 128 11.56 22.69 4.79
CA TYR A 128 11.24 21.46 5.51
C TYR A 128 11.28 21.62 7.03
N SER A 129 10.58 20.71 7.69
CA SER A 129 10.66 20.48 9.14
C SER A 129 10.74 18.98 9.42
N VAL A 130 11.46 18.58 10.46
CA VAL A 130 11.53 17.17 10.89
C VAL A 130 10.30 16.88 11.75
N LEU A 131 9.48 15.92 11.32
CA LEU A 131 8.27 15.53 12.02
C LEU A 131 8.57 14.59 13.19
N ASN A 132 9.31 13.52 12.91
CA ASN A 132 9.81 12.58 13.90
C ASN A 132 11.12 11.94 13.44
N GLU A 133 11.85 11.41 14.41
CA GLU A 133 13.04 10.60 14.21
C GLU A 133 12.89 9.32 15.04
N GLU A 134 13.07 8.17 14.40
CA GLU A 134 13.11 6.88 15.07
C GLU A 134 14.52 6.31 14.99
N LEU A 135 15.06 5.96 16.16
CA LEU A 135 16.38 5.35 16.30
C LEU A 135 16.22 3.92 16.82
N TYR A 136 16.77 2.98 16.06
CA TYR A 136 16.94 1.59 16.49
C TYR A 136 18.43 1.27 16.52
N ASP A 137 18.96 0.94 17.70
CA ASP A 137 20.38 0.67 17.89
C ASP A 137 20.59 -0.68 18.59
N ALA A 138 21.08 -1.66 17.84
CA ALA A 138 21.30 -3.02 18.29
C ALA A 138 22.62 -3.57 17.71
N PRO A 139 23.20 -4.66 18.28
CA PRO A 139 24.43 -5.27 17.78
C PRO A 139 24.40 -5.56 16.28
N VAL A 140 23.24 -5.97 15.76
CA VAL A 140 23.08 -6.35 14.34
C VAL A 140 22.97 -5.13 13.42
N LYS A 141 22.37 -4.03 13.87
CA LYS A 141 22.18 -2.82 13.05
C LYS A 141 21.92 -1.58 13.89
N THR A 142 22.34 -0.44 13.36
CA THR A 142 21.92 0.89 13.80
C THR A 142 21.12 1.55 12.67
N GLN A 143 19.83 1.75 12.88
CA GLN A 143 18.90 2.30 11.91
C GLN A 143 18.37 3.65 12.38
N VAL A 144 18.40 4.63 11.48
CA VAL A 144 17.75 5.93 11.67
C VAL A 144 16.65 6.08 10.62
N THR A 145 15.43 6.35 11.08
CA THR A 145 14.31 6.71 10.23
C THR A 145 13.93 8.17 10.49
N LEU A 146 13.86 8.98 9.44
CA LEU A 146 13.38 10.37 9.50
C LEU A 146 12.12 10.52 8.69
N ASN A 147 11.07 11.10 9.28
CA ASN A 147 9.96 11.65 8.50
C ASN A 147 10.05 13.17 8.52
N VAL A 148 10.00 13.78 7.34
CA VAL A 148 10.09 15.24 7.18
C VAL A 148 8.84 15.77 6.48
N LEU A 149 8.34 16.91 6.95
CA LEU A 149 7.32 17.68 6.26
C LEU A 149 8.00 18.68 5.33
N VAL A 150 7.59 18.73 4.07
CA VAL A 150 8.11 19.66 3.07
C VAL A 150 7.02 20.63 2.60
N SER A 151 7.42 21.88 2.39
CA SER A 151 6.56 22.99 1.98
C SER A 151 7.27 23.91 0.97
N GLY A 152 6.53 24.89 0.45
CA GLY A 152 7.04 25.84 -0.55
C GLY A 152 7.07 25.25 -1.96
N GLU A 153 8.07 25.63 -2.74
CA GLU A 153 8.22 25.15 -4.12
C GLU A 153 8.81 23.72 -4.13
N ILE A 154 7.93 22.75 -4.35
CA ILE A 154 8.29 21.32 -4.36
C ILE A 154 8.57 20.88 -5.80
N SER A 155 9.83 20.57 -6.08
CA SER A 155 10.29 20.01 -7.35
C SER A 155 11.08 18.71 -7.11
N GLU A 156 11.11 17.83 -8.11
CA GLU A 156 11.94 16.61 -8.01
C GLU A 156 13.43 16.94 -7.76
N PRO A 157 14.09 17.86 -8.51
CA PRO A 157 15.48 18.22 -8.24
C PRO A 157 15.70 18.78 -6.84
N GLY A 158 14.75 19.58 -6.33
CA GLY A 158 14.77 20.13 -4.98
C GLY A 158 14.65 19.05 -3.90
N LEU A 159 13.71 18.11 -4.05
CA LEU A 159 13.54 16.97 -3.15
C LEU A 159 14.78 16.08 -3.13
N ARG A 160 15.39 15.79 -4.30
CA ARG A 160 16.65 15.02 -4.37
C ARG A 160 17.78 15.74 -3.65
N ALA A 161 17.89 17.07 -3.78
CA ALA A 161 18.87 17.85 -3.03
C ALA A 161 18.65 17.73 -1.52
N LEU A 162 17.42 17.99 -1.07
CA LEU A 162 17.05 17.93 0.34
C LEU A 162 17.37 16.56 0.95
N LEU A 163 16.93 15.47 0.30
CA LEU A 163 17.17 14.12 0.79
C LEU A 163 18.65 13.77 0.89
N ASN A 164 19.48 14.18 -0.08
CA ASN A 164 20.92 13.97 -0.02
C ASN A 164 21.59 14.80 1.09
N GLN A 165 21.13 16.03 1.33
CA GLN A 165 21.61 16.86 2.44
C GLN A 165 21.30 16.19 3.78
N LEU A 166 20.06 15.76 3.99
CA LEU A 166 19.62 15.08 5.21
C LEU A 166 20.37 13.76 5.42
N TYR A 167 20.53 12.97 4.36
CA TYR A 167 21.31 11.73 4.41
C TYR A 167 22.77 11.98 4.81
N SER A 168 23.43 12.96 4.23
CA SER A 168 24.81 13.33 4.59
C SER A 168 24.91 13.70 6.08
N ALA A 169 23.94 14.46 6.59
CA ALA A 169 23.89 14.85 7.99
C ALA A 169 23.69 13.65 8.92
N VAL A 170 22.74 12.74 8.62
CA VAL A 170 22.47 11.54 9.42
C VAL A 170 23.65 10.57 9.37
N LYS A 171 24.24 10.35 8.19
CA LYS A 171 25.40 9.47 8.00
C LYS A 171 26.64 9.94 8.76
N ALA A 172 26.78 11.25 8.97
CA ALA A 172 27.89 11.84 9.72
C ALA A 172 27.75 11.68 11.25
N ARG A 173 26.58 11.29 11.76
CA ARG A 173 26.36 11.09 13.20
C ARG A 173 27.23 9.95 13.73
N ARG A 174 27.69 10.11 14.97
CA ARG A 174 28.56 9.17 15.70
C ARG A 174 28.01 8.96 17.11
N GLY A 175 28.55 7.97 17.82
CA GLY A 175 28.24 7.73 19.23
C GLY A 175 27.08 6.76 19.49
N PHE A 176 26.76 5.89 18.53
CA PHE A 176 25.84 4.78 18.79
C PHE A 176 26.54 3.71 19.62
N LYS A 177 25.75 2.90 20.33
CA LYS A 177 26.27 1.91 21.29
C LYS A 177 26.99 0.76 20.59
N TYR A 178 26.51 0.36 19.41
CA TYR A 178 26.97 -0.85 18.75
C TYR A 178 27.72 -0.61 17.43
N HIS A 179 27.51 0.55 16.79
CA HIS A 179 28.14 0.90 15.52
C HIS A 179 28.64 2.34 15.55
N ASP A 180 29.75 2.65 14.89
CA ASP A 180 30.26 4.02 14.89
C ASP A 180 29.35 4.98 14.11
N SER A 181 28.57 4.48 13.14
CA SER A 181 27.63 5.25 12.30
C SER A 181 26.39 4.42 11.95
N PRO A 182 25.28 5.03 11.51
CA PRO A 182 24.08 4.27 11.14
C PRO A 182 24.37 3.31 9.98
N THR A 183 24.00 2.05 10.14
CA THR A 183 24.06 1.03 9.09
C THR A 183 22.92 1.18 8.10
N ASN A 184 21.75 1.62 8.58
CA ASN A 184 20.54 1.80 7.80
C ASN A 184 20.01 3.23 7.97
N ILE A 185 19.63 3.87 6.86
CA ILE A 185 19.06 5.23 6.88
C ILE A 185 17.85 5.25 5.96
N TYR A 186 16.70 5.65 6.52
CA TYR A 186 15.46 5.86 5.79
C TYR A 186 14.98 7.28 6.02
N ILE A 187 14.66 8.01 4.95
CA ILE A 187 14.18 9.39 5.01
C ILE A 187 12.95 9.49 4.12
N TYR A 188 11.83 9.89 4.69
CA TYR A 188 10.55 10.02 4.02
C TYR A 188 10.09 11.47 4.03
N ALA A 189 9.78 12.03 2.87
CA ALA A 189 9.24 13.38 2.74
C ALA A 189 7.74 13.34 2.47
N PHE A 190 6.99 14.12 3.25
CA PHE A 190 5.53 14.23 3.19
C PHE A 190 5.11 15.68 3.04
N THR A 191 3.96 15.93 2.43
CA THR A 191 3.39 17.28 2.33
C THR A 191 2.45 17.63 3.47
N SER A 192 2.07 16.67 4.30
CA SER A 192 1.26 16.92 5.48
C SER A 192 1.51 15.87 6.56
N LYS A 193 1.18 16.22 7.79
CA LYS A 193 1.31 15.34 8.95
C LYS A 193 0.38 14.13 8.85
N GLU A 194 -0.85 14.35 8.37
CA GLU A 194 -1.84 13.29 8.19
C GLU A 194 -1.34 12.21 7.23
N ARG A 195 -0.67 12.59 6.14
CA ARG A 195 -0.06 11.63 5.21
C ARG A 195 1.03 10.80 5.87
N ALA A 196 1.88 11.43 6.68
CA ALA A 196 2.93 10.73 7.42
C ALA A 196 2.36 9.74 8.45
N GLU A 197 1.28 10.13 9.14
CA GLU A 197 0.65 9.32 10.19
C GLU A 197 -0.28 8.22 9.67
N SER A 198 -0.70 8.28 8.40
CA SER A 198 -1.59 7.29 7.78
C SER A 198 -1.08 5.85 7.79
N GLY A 199 0.24 5.64 7.87
CA GLY A 199 0.86 4.32 7.72
C GLY A 199 0.77 3.72 6.31
N MET A 200 0.13 4.40 5.36
CA MET A 200 -0.11 3.91 4.00
C MET A 200 1.02 4.20 3.01
N GLY A 201 2.18 4.68 3.50
CA GLY A 201 3.32 5.00 2.64
C GLY A 201 3.07 6.17 1.68
N GLN A 202 2.31 7.19 2.13
CA GLN A 202 1.95 8.36 1.32
C GLN A 202 3.08 9.41 1.20
N TRP A 203 4.33 8.98 1.12
CA TRP A 203 5.46 9.88 0.91
C TRP A 203 5.49 10.38 -0.54
N ILE A 204 5.99 11.60 -0.74
CA ILE A 204 6.23 12.17 -2.07
C ILE A 204 7.66 11.94 -2.56
N ALA A 205 8.59 11.72 -1.64
CA ALA A 205 9.94 11.28 -1.92
C ALA A 205 10.48 10.45 -0.76
N MET A 206 11.33 9.49 -1.08
CA MET A 206 11.95 8.59 -0.11
C MET A 206 13.41 8.38 -0.47
N LEU A 207 14.30 8.45 0.52
CA LEU A 207 15.66 7.96 0.44
C LEU A 207 15.80 6.74 1.34
N GLN A 208 16.37 5.67 0.81
CA GLN A 208 16.68 4.47 1.58
C GLN A 208 18.13 4.04 1.35
N LYS A 209 18.77 3.61 2.43
CA LYS A 209 20.10 2.99 2.45
C LYS A 209 20.04 1.84 3.44
N SER A 210 20.08 0.61 2.94
CA SER A 210 20.23 -0.61 3.75
C SER A 210 21.71 -0.92 3.98
N TYR A 211 22.03 -1.85 4.88
CA TYR A 211 23.41 -2.19 5.23
C TYR A 211 24.28 -2.55 4.00
N ASP A 212 23.81 -3.46 3.15
CA ASP A 212 24.56 -3.98 2.00
C ASP A 212 24.63 -3.04 0.78
N ASP A 213 23.85 -1.96 0.79
CA ASP A 213 23.84 -1.00 -0.31
C ASP A 213 25.19 -0.25 -0.38
N VAL A 214 25.70 0.01 -1.57
CA VAL A 214 26.90 0.85 -1.72
C VAL A 214 26.53 2.35 -1.62
N LYS A 215 25.35 2.71 -2.09
CA LYS A 215 24.84 4.09 -2.17
C LYS A 215 23.35 4.12 -1.82
N PRO A 216 22.81 5.25 -1.32
CA PRO A 216 21.39 5.37 -1.08
C PRO A 216 20.61 5.37 -2.41
N THR A 217 19.40 4.83 -2.38
CA THR A 217 18.42 4.91 -3.48
C THR A 217 17.38 5.97 -3.15
N ILE A 218 17.06 6.84 -4.12
CA ILE A 218 16.01 7.85 -3.99
C ILE A 218 14.86 7.51 -4.92
N SER A 219 13.67 7.38 -4.35
CA SER A 219 12.40 7.18 -5.06
C SER A 219 11.55 8.45 -4.97
N ILE A 220 10.98 8.86 -6.09
CA ILE A 220 10.12 10.05 -6.20
C ILE A 220 8.73 9.59 -6.63
N ASN A 221 7.69 10.09 -5.98
CA ASN A 221 6.31 9.82 -6.33
C ASN A 221 5.78 10.96 -7.21
N GLU A 222 6.12 10.90 -8.51
CA GLU A 222 5.76 11.93 -9.50
C GLU A 222 4.25 12.20 -9.53
N ARG A 223 3.42 11.14 -9.37
CA ARG A 223 1.96 11.29 -9.33
C ARG A 223 1.52 12.18 -8.16
N GLN A 224 2.08 11.99 -6.97
CA GLN A 224 1.73 12.83 -5.84
C GLN A 224 2.25 14.26 -6.00
N ILE A 225 3.44 14.45 -6.57
CA ILE A 225 3.98 15.80 -6.85
C ILE A 225 3.10 16.54 -7.85
N ALA A 226 2.70 15.89 -8.95
CA ALA A 226 1.81 16.46 -9.95
C ALA A 226 0.44 16.87 -9.37
N GLN A 227 0.01 16.22 -8.29
CA GLN A 227 -1.23 16.54 -7.58
C GLN A 227 -1.11 17.69 -6.58
N LEU A 228 0.10 18.13 -6.19
CA LEU A 228 0.27 19.19 -5.18
C LEU A 228 -0.25 20.56 -5.61
N GLY A 229 -0.33 20.80 -6.93
CA GLY A 229 -0.92 22.01 -7.51
C GLY A 229 -2.28 21.77 -8.19
N ALA A 230 -2.81 20.56 -8.11
CA ALA A 230 -4.13 20.28 -8.67
C ALA A 230 -5.19 21.03 -7.85
N LYS A 231 -6.10 21.72 -8.54
CA LYS A 231 -7.26 22.29 -7.87
C LYS A 231 -8.06 21.16 -7.21
N PRO A 232 -8.67 21.39 -6.04
CA PRO A 232 -9.58 20.42 -5.44
C PRO A 232 -10.58 19.94 -6.51
N GLU A 233 -10.53 18.65 -6.81
CA GLU A 233 -11.38 18.07 -7.83
C GLU A 233 -12.77 17.84 -7.24
N GLU A 234 -13.79 18.39 -7.89
CA GLU A 234 -15.16 17.97 -7.64
C GLU A 234 -15.38 16.62 -8.33
N GLN A 235 -15.43 15.55 -7.54
CA GLN A 235 -15.70 14.21 -8.06
C GLN A 235 -17.12 13.82 -7.64
N PHE A 236 -17.96 13.47 -8.61
CA PHE A 236 -19.38 13.18 -8.39
C PHE A 236 -20.15 14.33 -7.73
N GLY A 237 -19.74 15.58 -7.98
CA GLY A 237 -20.34 16.77 -7.36
C GLY A 237 -20.01 16.96 -5.88
N LEU A 238 -19.03 16.22 -5.34
CA LEU A 238 -18.59 16.33 -3.95
C LEU A 238 -17.28 17.10 -3.84
N SER A 239 -17.21 18.00 -2.86
CA SER A 239 -15.95 18.64 -2.47
C SER A 239 -14.98 17.63 -1.87
N GLU A 240 -13.69 17.97 -1.85
CA GLU A 240 -12.67 17.12 -1.22
C GLU A 240 -12.94 16.93 0.28
N GLU A 241 -13.42 17.95 1.00
CA GLU A 241 -13.78 17.79 2.42
C GLU A 241 -14.90 16.76 2.59
N LYS A 242 -15.92 16.81 1.72
CA LYS A 242 -17.05 15.87 1.79
C LYS A 242 -16.62 14.45 1.47
N ARG A 243 -15.75 14.25 0.49
CA ARG A 243 -15.15 12.93 0.19
C ARG A 243 -14.33 12.40 1.36
N LYS A 244 -13.55 13.26 2.04
CA LYS A 244 -12.82 12.87 3.26
C LYS A 244 -13.75 12.48 4.41
N GLU A 245 -14.88 13.19 4.57
CA GLU A 245 -15.91 12.86 5.56
C GLU A 245 -16.52 11.47 5.28
N ILE A 246 -16.91 11.22 4.02
CA ILE A 246 -17.45 9.91 3.58
C ILE A 246 -16.44 8.80 3.83
N TRP A 247 -15.17 9.02 3.47
CA TRP A 247 -14.12 8.02 3.69
C TRP A 247 -13.94 7.68 5.17
N LYS A 248 -13.97 8.68 6.06
CA LYS A 248 -13.93 8.44 7.51
C LYS A 248 -15.12 7.61 7.98
N GLU A 249 -16.32 7.88 7.48
CA GLU A 249 -17.50 7.08 7.81
C GLU A 249 -17.39 5.65 7.28
N LEU A 250 -16.81 5.44 6.09
CA LEU A 250 -16.56 4.08 5.56
C LEU A 250 -15.63 3.27 6.46
N VAL A 251 -14.54 3.86 6.95
CA VAL A 251 -13.61 3.19 7.88
C VAL A 251 -14.34 2.80 9.17
N LEU A 252 -15.12 3.71 9.75
CA LEU A 252 -15.89 3.43 10.97
C LEU A 252 -16.95 2.34 10.77
N ILE A 253 -17.51 2.25 9.56
CA ILE A 253 -18.45 1.20 9.18
C ILE A 253 -17.78 -0.18 9.17
N GLU A 254 -16.57 -0.28 8.63
CA GLU A 254 -15.80 -1.53 8.61
C GLU A 254 -15.44 -1.98 10.03
N ASP A 255 -14.90 -1.07 10.85
CA ASP A 255 -14.58 -1.34 12.25
C ASP A 255 -15.82 -1.84 13.02
N ARG A 256 -16.94 -1.12 12.89
CA ARG A 256 -18.21 -1.49 13.52
C ARG A 256 -18.73 -2.84 13.05
N ALA A 257 -18.68 -3.11 11.74
CA ALA A 257 -19.15 -4.37 11.19
C ALA A 257 -18.34 -5.56 11.70
N MET A 258 -17.02 -5.39 11.83
CA MET A 258 -16.12 -6.39 12.40
C MET A 258 -16.42 -6.62 13.89
N GLU A 259 -16.59 -5.56 14.69
CA GLU A 259 -16.92 -5.67 16.12
C GLU A 259 -18.25 -6.40 16.35
N GLU A 260 -19.31 -6.03 15.62
CA GLU A 260 -20.62 -6.67 15.72
C GLU A 260 -20.58 -8.15 15.27
N ALA A 261 -19.82 -8.47 14.22
CA ALA A 261 -19.64 -9.84 13.76
C ALA A 261 -18.90 -10.71 14.79
N LEU A 262 -17.86 -10.15 15.43
CA LEU A 262 -17.10 -10.80 16.49
C LEU A 262 -17.96 -11.05 17.74
N GLU A 263 -18.78 -10.06 18.14
CA GLU A 263 -19.69 -10.20 19.28
C GLU A 263 -20.73 -11.30 19.04
N GLN A 264 -21.28 -11.37 17.82
CA GLN A 264 -22.31 -12.37 17.51
C GLN A 264 -21.74 -13.78 17.31
N TYR A 265 -20.52 -13.92 16.79
CA TYR A 265 -19.92 -15.21 16.46
C TYR A 265 -18.49 -15.37 17.02
N PRO A 266 -18.24 -15.31 18.34
CA PRO A 266 -16.89 -15.17 18.90
C PRO A 266 -15.89 -16.28 18.54
N GLU A 267 -16.36 -17.50 18.27
CA GLU A 267 -15.51 -18.66 17.96
C GLU A 267 -15.67 -19.19 16.54
N GLU A 268 -16.64 -18.67 15.77
CA GLU A 268 -17.01 -19.21 14.46
C GLU A 268 -16.52 -18.30 13.32
N PHE A 269 -15.21 -18.37 13.02
CA PHE A 269 -14.56 -17.46 12.07
C PHE A 269 -15.27 -17.35 10.70
N GLU A 270 -15.72 -18.45 10.12
CA GLU A 270 -16.43 -18.41 8.83
C GLU A 270 -17.72 -17.59 8.91
N LYS A 271 -18.47 -17.71 10.02
CA LYS A 271 -19.69 -16.93 10.26
C LYS A 271 -19.38 -15.47 10.56
N GLN A 272 -18.27 -15.18 11.25
CA GLN A 272 -17.81 -13.80 11.46
C GLN A 272 -17.59 -13.11 10.12
N VAL A 273 -16.82 -13.72 9.22
CA VAL A 273 -16.49 -13.14 7.90
C VAL A 273 -17.75 -12.93 7.05
N GLU A 274 -18.68 -13.90 7.05
CA GLU A 274 -19.94 -13.76 6.31
C GLU A 274 -20.80 -12.62 6.88
N MET A 275 -20.91 -12.54 8.20
CA MET A 275 -21.68 -11.49 8.87
C MET A 275 -21.06 -10.10 8.67
N GLU A 276 -19.75 -9.97 8.83
CA GLU A 276 -19.00 -8.73 8.60
C GLU A 276 -19.26 -8.21 7.18
N ARG A 277 -19.08 -9.06 6.15
CA ARG A 277 -19.35 -8.67 4.76
C ARG A 277 -20.79 -8.19 4.57
N ARG A 278 -21.77 -8.89 5.16
CA ARG A 278 -23.19 -8.50 5.08
C ARG A 278 -23.45 -7.15 5.75
N LEU A 279 -22.85 -6.91 6.92
CA LEU A 279 -23.00 -5.66 7.66
C LEU A 279 -22.33 -4.48 6.93
N ILE A 280 -21.12 -4.68 6.39
CA ILE A 280 -20.44 -3.69 5.54
C ILE A 280 -21.35 -3.31 4.37
N ASP A 281 -21.92 -4.30 3.68
CA ASP A 281 -22.86 -4.06 2.58
C ASP A 281 -24.08 -3.24 3.01
N GLU A 282 -24.70 -3.58 4.14
CA GLU A 282 -25.86 -2.87 4.67
C GLU A 282 -25.52 -1.41 5.05
N TYR A 283 -24.41 -1.23 5.76
CA TYR A 283 -23.95 0.07 6.23
C TYR A 283 -23.49 0.98 5.09
N GLN A 284 -22.76 0.45 4.10
CA GLN A 284 -22.41 1.20 2.90
C GLN A 284 -23.66 1.64 2.12
N ASN A 285 -24.69 0.80 2.01
CA ASN A 285 -25.94 1.18 1.36
C ASN A 285 -26.68 2.30 2.12
N LYS A 286 -26.66 2.28 3.45
CA LYS A 286 -27.20 3.37 4.28
C LYS A 286 -26.41 4.67 4.09
N LEU A 287 -25.08 4.58 4.02
CA LEU A 287 -24.21 5.72 3.76
C LEU A 287 -24.46 6.32 2.37
N ALA A 288 -24.58 5.47 1.34
CA ALA A 288 -24.87 5.90 -0.03
C ALA A 288 -26.16 6.74 -0.09
N ARG A 289 -27.23 6.26 0.57
CA ARG A 289 -28.50 6.99 0.66
C ARG A 289 -28.38 8.31 1.42
N LYS A 290 -27.59 8.36 2.51
CA LYS A 290 -27.36 9.58 3.31
C LYS A 290 -26.70 10.69 2.49
N TYR A 291 -25.85 10.32 1.54
CA TYR A 291 -25.10 11.26 0.70
C TYR A 291 -25.63 11.41 -0.72
N GLU A 292 -26.77 10.78 -1.04
CA GLU A 292 -27.38 10.75 -2.38
C GLU A 292 -26.42 10.22 -3.47
N LEU A 293 -25.62 9.21 -3.11
CA LEU A 293 -24.65 8.56 -3.99
C LEU A 293 -25.10 7.15 -4.38
N THR A 294 -24.60 6.65 -5.50
CA THR A 294 -24.68 5.22 -5.81
C THR A 294 -23.62 4.44 -5.03
N ARG A 295 -23.77 3.11 -4.99
CA ARG A 295 -22.81 2.24 -4.31
C ARG A 295 -21.44 2.30 -4.98
N GLU A 296 -21.42 2.42 -6.30
CA GLU A 296 -20.21 2.55 -7.12
C GLU A 296 -19.51 3.88 -6.88
N GLN A 297 -20.24 4.95 -6.55
CA GLN A 297 -19.66 6.26 -6.26
C GLN A 297 -19.01 6.36 -4.87
N LEU A 298 -19.30 5.41 -3.97
CA LEU A 298 -18.61 5.29 -2.68
C LEU A 298 -17.26 4.55 -2.76
N GLN A 299 -17.01 3.81 -3.85
CA GLN A 299 -15.80 3.00 -4.05
C GLN A 299 -14.75 3.74 -4.89
#